data_AF-A0A1L9VJ04-F1
#
_entry.id   AF-A0A1L9VJ04-F1
#
_cell.length_a   1.000
_cell.length_b   1.000
_cell.length_c   1.000
_cell.angle_alpha   90.00
_cell.angle_beta   90.00
_cell.angle_gamma   90.00
#
_symmetry.space_group_name_H-M   'P 1'
#
loop_
_entity.id
_entity.type
_entity.pdbx_description
1 polymer ?
#
loop_
_entity_poly.entity_id
_entity_poly.type
_entity_poly.pdbx_seq_one_letter_code
_entity_poly.pdbx_strand_id
1 'polypeptide(L)'
;MTSTASLGPMPQIPIPPTNPNTTTTINNTNLLTPLTNWKSLNQTTYGSRHIHDPAPFTLWNPSTKSFRNPTNRELSYLSTLYNAKQLDLSYPIITIVTDTIPDPVPLTIACVAVRFVRSDEVGLFREGVETNAAAYADEGLPDPVGFRLRMWKAPTEGQVGGIVSALSGVGGGGANVKAITWAGPWCFVELVTGDGRVYGKGSLPGVIAGRTVAYHHSEKELFEDVRDKASLRDLKDSNQTRENQGLHLGGVLGNSITRLVRSNEVVDGAWCSANSLSTGKVFFQCIGIRAVMRDSDSSRSRRRSLEGGYEIERVFSVFNPSRGHKIQNLRGVPMVEESSLLERYKGGGVFGFFRDGDYDMAFCTVLDDIVDAGWELY
;
A
#
# COMPACT_ATOMS: atom_id res chain seq x y z
N MET A 1 -32.32 44.14 -28.33
CA MET A 1 -31.61 44.85 -27.25
C MET A 1 -30.30 44.13 -27.02
N THR A 2 -29.23 44.87 -27.26
CA THR A 2 -27.81 44.52 -27.34
C THR A 2 -27.19 44.25 -25.97
N SER A 3 -26.32 43.23 -25.85
CA SER A 3 -24.99 43.39 -25.24
C SER A 3 -24.10 42.19 -25.56
N THR A 4 -23.27 42.36 -26.58
CA THR A 4 -22.09 41.55 -26.89
C THR A 4 -20.92 42.02 -26.03
N ALA A 5 -20.43 41.18 -25.13
CA ALA A 5 -19.13 41.39 -24.49
C ALA A 5 -18.06 40.65 -25.29
N SER A 6 -17.35 41.41 -26.13
CA SER A 6 -16.11 41.03 -26.81
C SER A 6 -15.02 40.82 -25.76
N LEU A 7 -14.49 39.59 -25.65
CA LEU A 7 -13.23 39.31 -24.95
C LEU A 7 -12.11 39.48 -25.98
N GLY A 8 -11.32 40.54 -25.81
CA GLY A 8 -10.16 40.83 -26.65
C GLY A 8 -9.06 39.75 -26.55
N PRO A 9 -8.08 39.76 -27.47
CA PRO A 9 -6.99 38.80 -27.46
C PRO A 9 -6.13 38.95 -26.19
N MET A 10 -5.78 37.82 -25.57
CA MET A 10 -4.86 37.77 -24.44
C MET A 10 -3.43 38.21 -24.84
N PRO A 11 -2.68 38.85 -23.93
CA PRO A 11 -1.32 39.30 -24.19
C PRO A 11 -0.39 38.12 -24.47
N GLN A 12 0.34 38.19 -25.58
CA GLN A 12 1.42 37.26 -25.89
C GLN A 12 2.56 37.44 -24.90
N ILE A 13 2.96 36.34 -24.25
CA ILE A 13 4.18 36.27 -23.44
C ILE A 13 5.37 36.33 -24.41
N PRO A 14 6.33 37.26 -24.26
CA PRO A 14 7.49 37.33 -25.14
C PRO A 14 8.32 36.06 -25.06
N ILE A 15 8.54 35.41 -26.21
CA ILE A 15 9.54 34.35 -26.37
C ILE A 15 10.92 35.03 -26.27
N PRO A 16 11.82 34.62 -25.35
CA PRO A 16 13.16 35.20 -25.30
C PRO A 16 13.95 34.78 -26.55
N PRO A 17 14.73 35.67 -27.16
CA PRO A 17 15.55 35.33 -28.32
C PRO A 17 16.64 34.32 -27.93
N THR A 18 16.71 33.22 -28.68
CA THR A 18 17.89 32.34 -28.72
C THR A 18 19.08 33.13 -29.25
N ASN A 19 20.08 33.37 -28.41
CA ASN A 19 21.35 33.91 -28.85
C ASN A 19 22.42 32.80 -28.76
N PRO A 20 23.04 32.39 -29.89
CA PRO A 20 24.14 31.45 -29.89
C PRO A 20 25.44 32.19 -29.55
N ASN A 21 26.28 31.56 -28.72
CA ASN A 21 27.60 31.99 -28.26
C ASN A 21 27.64 32.95 -27.07
N THR A 22 27.66 32.37 -25.87
CA THR A 22 28.49 32.90 -24.78
C THR A 22 29.19 31.74 -24.08
N THR A 23 30.47 31.56 -24.42
CA THR A 23 31.40 30.70 -23.70
C THR A 23 31.72 31.37 -22.37
N THR A 24 31.11 30.89 -21.29
CA THR A 24 31.49 31.28 -19.93
C THR A 24 31.80 30.02 -19.15
N THR A 25 33.09 29.82 -18.92
CA THR A 25 33.69 28.83 -18.02
C THR A 25 33.10 29.00 -16.63
N ILE A 26 32.25 28.06 -16.20
CA ILE A 26 31.80 27.94 -14.81
C ILE A 26 32.41 26.65 -14.26
N ASN A 27 33.37 26.82 -13.35
CA ASN A 27 33.85 25.77 -12.46
C ASN A 27 32.69 25.36 -11.53
N ASN A 28 31.95 24.32 -11.90
CA ASN A 28 31.00 23.65 -11.01
C ASN A 28 31.57 22.28 -10.64
N THR A 29 32.36 22.24 -9.57
CA THR A 29 32.64 20.98 -8.87
C THR A 29 31.57 20.79 -7.79
N ASN A 30 30.64 19.87 -8.10
CA ASN A 30 29.85 19.06 -7.17
C ASN A 30 28.99 19.79 -6.13
N LEU A 31 27.90 20.42 -6.59
CA LEU A 31 26.69 20.48 -5.78
C LEU A 31 26.04 19.11 -5.81
N LEU A 32 26.06 18.42 -4.66
CA LEU A 32 25.34 17.19 -4.38
C LEU A 32 23.90 17.28 -4.92
N THR A 33 23.61 16.47 -5.93
CA THR A 33 22.25 16.09 -6.28
C THR A 33 21.57 15.55 -5.02
N PRO A 34 20.34 15.95 -4.67
CA PRO A 34 19.68 15.39 -3.50
C PRO A 34 19.43 13.90 -3.74
N LEU A 35 19.94 13.07 -2.82
CA LEU A 35 19.82 11.60 -2.76
C LEU A 35 18.37 11.08 -2.58
N THR A 36 17.33 11.90 -2.81
CA THR A 36 15.98 11.62 -2.32
C THR A 36 14.90 11.76 -3.39
N ASN A 37 13.98 10.80 -3.43
CA ASN A 37 12.93 10.69 -4.46
C ASN A 37 11.63 11.48 -4.14
N TRP A 38 11.58 12.35 -3.13
CA TRP A 38 10.32 12.95 -2.64
C TRP A 38 10.40 14.47 -2.44
N LYS A 39 9.46 15.24 -3.02
CA LYS A 39 9.44 16.73 -3.10
C LYS A 39 8.90 17.44 -1.85
N SER A 40 7.83 16.96 -1.21
CA SER A 40 7.34 17.33 0.14
C SER A 40 5.87 16.95 0.35
N LEU A 41 5.53 16.85 1.64
CA LEU A 41 4.24 16.92 2.36
C LEU A 41 4.11 15.71 3.31
N ASN A 42 4.53 15.93 4.56
CA ASN A 42 4.42 15.02 5.72
C ASN A 42 4.74 13.54 5.45
N GLN A 43 6.05 13.24 5.52
CA GLN A 43 6.59 11.88 5.55
C GLN A 43 6.20 11.12 4.29
N THR A 44 6.71 9.92 4.04
CA THR A 44 6.36 9.14 2.85
C THR A 44 4.93 8.58 2.95
N THR A 45 3.93 9.32 3.42
CA THR A 45 2.56 8.86 3.72
C THR A 45 1.52 9.27 2.66
N TYR A 46 0.22 9.06 2.88
CA TYR A 46 -0.81 9.57 1.98
C TYR A 46 -0.73 11.10 1.81
N GLY A 47 -0.80 11.55 0.56
CA GLY A 47 -0.61 12.96 0.21
C GLY A 47 0.84 13.38 -0.08
N SER A 48 1.79 12.44 -0.02
CA SER A 48 3.18 12.69 -0.41
C SER A 48 3.32 12.98 -1.90
N ARG A 49 4.30 13.81 -2.25
CA ARG A 49 4.66 14.10 -3.64
C ARG A 49 6.00 13.49 -4.02
N HIS A 50 5.98 12.56 -4.96
CA HIS A 50 7.18 12.00 -5.58
C HIS A 50 7.94 13.07 -6.39
N ILE A 51 9.26 12.94 -6.55
CA ILE A 51 10.09 13.92 -7.26
C ILE A 51 9.69 14.06 -8.73
N HIS A 52 9.19 13.00 -9.34
CA HIS A 52 8.72 13.02 -10.73
C HIS A 52 7.25 13.40 -10.86
N ASP A 53 6.52 13.65 -9.77
CA ASP A 53 5.16 14.18 -9.82
C ASP A 53 5.17 15.63 -10.37
N PRO A 54 4.62 15.87 -11.58
CA PRO A 54 4.68 17.17 -12.24
C PRO A 54 3.44 18.03 -12.00
N ALA A 55 2.39 17.49 -11.36
CA ALA A 55 1.10 18.15 -11.31
C ALA A 55 1.17 19.44 -10.48
N PRO A 56 0.68 20.59 -10.98
CA PRO A 56 0.73 21.86 -10.25
C PRO A 56 -0.33 21.97 -9.14
N PHE A 57 -1.08 20.91 -8.87
CA PHE A 57 -2.16 20.84 -7.89
C PHE A 57 -2.03 19.57 -7.02
N THR A 58 -2.83 19.51 -5.95
CA THR A 58 -2.94 18.34 -5.05
C THR A 58 -4.38 17.87 -4.96
N LEU A 59 -4.59 16.55 -5.03
CA LEU A 59 -5.87 15.91 -4.72
C LEU A 59 -5.95 15.49 -3.26
N TRP A 60 -4.85 15.55 -2.51
CA TRP A 60 -4.87 15.38 -1.07
C TRP A 60 -5.30 16.65 -0.35
N ASN A 61 -6.30 16.52 0.52
CA ASN A 61 -6.75 17.57 1.42
C ASN A 61 -6.15 17.32 2.83
N PRO A 62 -5.18 18.13 3.29
CA PRO A 62 -4.53 17.92 4.59
C PRO A 62 -5.46 18.17 5.78
N SER A 63 -6.48 19.01 5.63
CA SER A 63 -7.43 19.34 6.70
C SER A 63 -8.33 18.15 7.02
N THR A 64 -8.85 17.47 5.99
CA THR A 64 -9.67 16.25 6.16
C THR A 64 -8.80 15.00 6.27
N LYS A 65 -7.54 15.06 5.83
CA LYS A 65 -6.65 13.91 5.56
C LYS A 65 -7.35 12.87 4.71
N SER A 66 -7.87 13.32 3.57
CA SER A 66 -8.52 12.47 2.57
C SER A 66 -8.30 13.03 1.16
N PHE A 67 -8.56 12.21 0.15
CA PHE A 67 -8.54 12.61 -1.24
C PHE A 67 -9.85 13.31 -1.64
N ARG A 68 -9.74 14.30 -2.52
CA ARG A 68 -10.88 14.97 -3.17
C ARG A 68 -10.98 14.58 -4.63
N ASN A 69 -12.15 14.72 -5.22
CA ASN A 69 -12.28 14.57 -6.67
C ASN A 69 -11.55 15.71 -7.41
N PRO A 70 -10.94 15.42 -8.57
CA PRO A 70 -10.39 16.46 -9.44
C PRO A 70 -11.51 17.29 -10.06
N THR A 71 -11.20 18.54 -10.39
CA THR A 71 -12.05 19.38 -11.25
C THR A 71 -11.94 18.95 -12.71
N ASN A 72 -12.88 19.38 -13.55
CA ASN A 72 -12.80 19.10 -15.01
C ASN A 72 -11.49 19.59 -15.63
N ARG A 73 -10.94 20.71 -15.17
CA ARG A 73 -9.66 21.24 -15.66
C ARG A 73 -8.48 20.35 -15.27
N GLU A 74 -8.49 19.85 -14.03
CA GLU A 74 -7.47 18.93 -13.52
C GLU A 74 -7.55 17.58 -14.23
N LEU A 75 -8.77 17.07 -14.48
CA LEU A 75 -9.00 15.88 -15.31
C LEU A 75 -8.42 16.04 -16.71
N SER A 76 -8.77 17.14 -17.40
CA SER A 76 -8.22 17.42 -18.74
C SER A 76 -6.70 17.52 -18.73
N TYR A 77 -6.12 18.16 -17.71
CA TYR A 77 -4.66 18.22 -17.55
C TYR A 77 -4.05 16.82 -17.46
N LEU A 78 -4.60 15.92 -16.65
CA LEU A 78 -4.10 14.55 -16.51
C LEU A 78 -4.24 13.76 -17.81
N SER A 79 -5.40 13.85 -18.46
CA SER A 79 -5.65 13.17 -19.74
C SER A 79 -4.68 13.62 -20.82
N THR A 80 -4.47 14.92 -20.96
CA THR A 80 -3.58 15.48 -21.98
C THR A 80 -2.12 15.19 -21.68
N LEU A 81 -1.66 15.39 -20.44
CA LEU A 81 -0.25 15.23 -20.08
C LEU A 81 0.28 13.82 -20.36
N TYR A 82 -0.54 12.80 -20.09
CA TYR A 82 -0.13 11.40 -20.22
C TYR A 82 -0.70 10.70 -21.45
N ASN A 83 -1.37 11.45 -22.34
CA ASN A 83 -2.11 10.90 -23.47
C ASN A 83 -3.00 9.72 -23.04
N ALA A 84 -3.74 9.92 -21.94
CA ALA A 84 -4.46 8.86 -21.27
C ALA A 84 -5.65 8.39 -22.12
N LYS A 85 -5.75 7.08 -22.36
CA LYS A 85 -6.91 6.45 -22.98
C LYS A 85 -8.04 6.21 -21.98
N GLN A 86 -7.66 5.95 -20.73
CA GLN A 86 -8.59 5.78 -19.62
C GLN A 86 -7.92 6.32 -18.34
N LEU A 87 -8.73 6.95 -17.50
CA LEU A 87 -8.37 7.38 -16.16
C LEU A 87 -9.35 6.74 -15.19
N ASP A 88 -8.83 5.92 -14.28
CA ASP A 88 -9.56 5.40 -13.13
C ASP A 88 -9.09 6.11 -11.86
N LEU A 89 -10.05 6.67 -11.11
CA LEU A 89 -9.82 7.51 -9.94
C LEU A 89 -10.24 6.80 -8.66
N SER A 90 -9.67 5.62 -8.43
CA SER A 90 -10.00 4.74 -7.31
C SER A 90 -9.03 4.88 -6.14
N TYR A 91 -9.20 5.93 -5.33
CA TYR A 91 -8.30 6.23 -4.21
C TYR A 91 -8.05 5.02 -3.27
N PRO A 92 -6.80 4.81 -2.82
CA PRO A 92 -5.71 5.77 -2.78
C PRO A 92 -4.79 5.73 -4.03
N ILE A 93 -5.18 5.00 -5.08
CA ILE A 93 -4.38 4.79 -6.29
C ILE A 93 -5.18 5.23 -7.50
N ILE A 94 -4.60 6.09 -8.33
CA ILE A 94 -5.18 6.35 -9.64
C ILE A 94 -4.50 5.46 -10.69
N THR A 95 -5.27 4.97 -11.65
CA THR A 95 -4.75 4.20 -12.76
C THR A 95 -4.87 5.00 -14.04
N ILE A 96 -3.75 5.17 -14.74
CA ILE A 96 -3.67 5.84 -16.04
C ILE A 96 -3.35 4.79 -17.09
N VAL A 97 -4.32 4.51 -17.97
CA VAL A 97 -4.10 3.65 -19.12
C VAL A 97 -3.52 4.49 -20.25
N THR A 98 -2.29 4.16 -20.66
CA THR A 98 -1.55 4.88 -21.72
C THR A 98 -0.53 3.95 -22.38
N ASP A 99 -0.30 4.13 -23.68
CA ASP A 99 0.73 3.36 -24.40
C ASP A 99 2.13 3.97 -24.22
N THR A 100 2.19 5.21 -23.73
CA THR A 100 3.43 5.96 -23.53
C THR A 100 3.69 6.13 -22.04
N ILE A 101 4.26 5.10 -21.43
CA ILE A 101 4.68 5.12 -20.02
C ILE A 101 5.78 6.19 -19.85
N PRO A 102 5.65 7.15 -18.92
CA PRO A 102 6.67 8.16 -18.67
C PRO A 102 8.00 7.56 -18.23
N ASP A 103 9.10 8.19 -18.62
CA ASP A 103 10.44 7.87 -18.12
C ASP A 103 11.15 9.16 -17.64
N PRO A 104 11.50 9.28 -16.35
CA PRO A 104 11.24 8.32 -15.27
C PRO A 104 9.75 8.23 -14.88
N VAL A 105 9.32 7.04 -14.44
CA VAL A 105 7.93 6.79 -14.01
C VAL A 105 7.66 7.54 -12.69
N PRO A 106 6.64 8.41 -12.60
CA PRO A 106 6.26 8.99 -11.33
C PRO A 106 5.50 7.97 -10.47
N LEU A 107 5.84 7.89 -9.18
CA LEU A 107 5.10 7.08 -8.20
C LEU A 107 3.85 7.78 -7.69
N THR A 108 3.78 9.11 -7.81
CA THR A 108 2.59 9.89 -7.50
C THR A 108 2.29 10.90 -8.59
N ILE A 109 1.01 11.27 -8.71
CA ILE A 109 0.53 12.42 -9.47
C ILE A 109 -0.45 13.18 -8.60
N ALA A 110 -0.25 14.50 -8.51
CA ALA A 110 -1.08 15.37 -7.68
C ALA A 110 -1.20 14.85 -6.23
N CYS A 111 -0.10 14.32 -5.69
CA CYS A 111 -0.01 13.73 -4.34
C CYS A 111 -0.82 12.44 -4.13
N VAL A 112 -1.23 11.76 -5.20
CA VAL A 112 -1.90 10.45 -5.16
C VAL A 112 -1.00 9.40 -5.78
N ALA A 113 -0.95 8.20 -5.22
CA ALA A 113 -0.20 7.12 -5.85
C ALA A 113 -0.75 6.85 -7.26
N VAL A 114 0.13 6.66 -8.24
CA VAL A 114 -0.29 6.39 -9.62
C VAL A 114 0.24 5.05 -10.10
N ARG A 115 -0.61 4.34 -10.82
CA ARG A 115 -0.24 3.19 -11.64
C ARG A 115 -0.40 3.54 -13.11
N PHE A 116 0.62 3.30 -13.91
CA PHE A 116 0.52 3.37 -15.36
C PHE A 116 0.36 1.96 -15.92
N VAL A 117 -0.58 1.81 -16.85
CA VAL A 117 -0.95 0.53 -17.44
C VAL A 117 -0.97 0.70 -18.95
N ARG A 118 -0.31 -0.19 -19.70
CA ARG A 118 -0.46 -0.18 -21.15
C ARG A 118 -1.81 -0.73 -21.57
N SER A 119 -2.31 -0.31 -22.73
CA SER A 119 -3.63 -0.76 -23.20
C SER A 119 -3.74 -2.27 -23.34
N ASP A 120 -2.66 -2.93 -23.74
CA ASP A 120 -2.55 -4.40 -23.85
C ASP A 120 -2.37 -5.11 -22.50
N GLU A 121 -2.10 -4.36 -21.43
CA GLU A 121 -1.88 -4.85 -20.07
C GLU A 121 -3.10 -4.64 -19.16
N VAL A 122 -4.18 -3.98 -19.62
CA VAL A 122 -5.37 -3.67 -18.78
C VAL A 122 -5.96 -4.93 -18.13
N GLY A 123 -6.03 -6.05 -18.86
CA GLY A 123 -6.54 -7.32 -18.35
C GLY A 123 -5.59 -8.06 -17.38
N LEU A 124 -4.39 -7.53 -17.13
CA LEU A 124 -3.44 -8.14 -16.19
C LEU A 124 -3.69 -7.71 -14.73
N PHE A 125 -4.41 -6.61 -14.52
CA PHE A 125 -4.74 -6.08 -13.19
C PHE A 125 -6.07 -6.65 -12.72
N ARG A 126 -6.15 -6.98 -11.42
CA ARG A 126 -7.42 -7.44 -10.84
C ARG A 126 -8.40 -6.28 -10.77
N GLU A 127 -9.66 -6.55 -11.11
CA GLU A 127 -10.79 -5.67 -10.79
C GLU A 127 -11.16 -5.79 -9.29
N GLY A 128 -10.18 -5.56 -8.42
CA GLY A 128 -10.32 -5.64 -6.98
C GLY A 128 -10.11 -7.03 -6.37
N VAL A 129 -10.57 -7.18 -5.14
CA VAL A 129 -10.46 -8.42 -4.36
C VAL A 129 -11.77 -9.19 -4.50
N GLU A 130 -11.72 -10.36 -5.12
CA GLU A 130 -12.89 -11.22 -5.31
C GLU A 130 -13.34 -11.83 -3.99
N THR A 131 -14.48 -11.37 -3.48
CA THR A 131 -15.15 -11.95 -2.32
C THR A 131 -16.36 -12.75 -2.78
N ASN A 132 -16.59 -13.91 -2.17
CA ASN A 132 -17.64 -14.83 -2.61
C ASN A 132 -18.90 -14.81 -1.72
N ALA A 133 -18.93 -13.99 -0.67
CA ALA A 133 -19.99 -13.99 0.33
C ALA A 133 -20.58 -12.60 0.60
N ALA A 134 -20.62 -11.74 -0.43
CA ALA A 134 -21.20 -10.40 -0.35
C ALA A 134 -22.65 -10.39 0.19
N ALA A 135 -23.41 -11.46 -0.08
CA ALA A 135 -24.79 -11.59 0.39
C ALA A 135 -24.94 -11.70 1.92
N TYR A 136 -23.87 -12.02 2.67
CA TYR A 136 -23.94 -12.12 4.13
C TYR A 136 -24.03 -10.75 4.80
N ALA A 137 -23.49 -9.71 4.17
CA ALA A 137 -23.46 -8.36 4.69
C ALA A 137 -24.85 -7.69 4.65
N ASP A 138 -25.23 -7.03 5.74
CA ASP A 138 -26.37 -6.12 5.80
C ASP A 138 -25.96 -4.79 6.45
N GLU A 139 -26.07 -3.69 5.70
CA GLU A 139 -25.80 -2.33 6.19
C GLU A 139 -26.86 -1.83 7.19
N GLY A 140 -28.02 -2.49 7.27
CA GLY A 140 -29.07 -2.21 8.24
C GLY A 140 -28.77 -2.75 9.64
N LEU A 141 -27.83 -3.71 9.77
CA LEU A 141 -27.39 -4.19 11.08
C LEU A 141 -26.50 -3.14 11.77
N PRO A 142 -26.60 -2.98 13.10
CA PRO A 142 -25.73 -2.08 13.84
C PRO A 142 -24.25 -2.39 13.64
N ASP A 143 -23.42 -1.34 13.58
CA ASP A 143 -21.96 -1.50 13.66
C ASP A 143 -21.63 -2.19 14.99
N PRO A 144 -20.97 -3.36 14.99
CA PRO A 144 -20.75 -4.15 16.20
C PRO A 144 -19.77 -3.47 17.17
N VAL A 145 -19.07 -2.41 16.75
CA VAL A 145 -18.16 -1.64 17.59
C VAL A 145 -18.62 -0.20 17.81
N GLY A 146 -18.35 0.33 19.02
CA GLY A 146 -18.75 1.68 19.43
C GLY A 146 -17.83 2.81 18.95
N PHE A 147 -16.94 2.57 17.97
CA PHE A 147 -16.00 3.56 17.46
C PHE A 147 -15.89 3.51 15.94
N ARG A 148 -15.44 4.60 15.34
CA ARG A 148 -15.15 4.67 13.90
C ARG A 148 -13.67 4.82 13.63
N LEU A 149 -13.15 4.04 12.70
CA LEU A 149 -11.80 4.23 12.18
C LEU A 149 -11.77 5.47 11.29
N ARG A 150 -10.70 6.24 11.41
CA ARG A 150 -10.44 7.32 10.47
C ARG A 150 -10.18 6.73 9.09
N MET A 151 -10.77 7.33 8.05
CA MET A 151 -10.46 6.99 6.66
C MET A 151 -8.94 6.96 6.43
N TRP A 152 -8.47 5.97 5.66
CA TRP A 152 -7.04 5.75 5.36
C TRP A 152 -6.14 5.38 6.55
N LYS A 153 -6.72 5.08 7.72
CA LYS A 153 -5.98 4.57 8.87
C LYS A 153 -6.44 3.16 9.25
N ALA A 154 -5.48 2.26 9.40
CA ALA A 154 -5.66 0.94 9.96
C ALA A 154 -5.98 1.02 11.46
N PRO A 155 -6.70 0.01 12.02
CA PRO A 155 -6.90 -0.06 13.47
C PRO A 155 -5.57 -0.24 14.21
N THR A 156 -5.50 0.29 15.43
CA THR A 156 -4.43 -0.11 16.37
C THR A 156 -4.65 -1.53 16.84
N GLU A 157 -3.62 -2.16 17.40
CA GLU A 157 -3.72 -3.51 17.96
C GLU A 157 -4.85 -3.67 18.99
N GLY A 158 -4.99 -2.72 19.92
CA GLY A 158 -6.12 -2.73 20.86
C GLY A 158 -7.49 -2.63 20.16
N GLN A 159 -7.58 -1.89 19.05
CA GLN A 159 -8.81 -1.82 18.25
C GLN A 159 -9.07 -3.11 17.46
N VAL A 160 -8.04 -3.80 16.96
CA VAL A 160 -8.17 -5.10 16.32
C VAL A 160 -8.81 -6.09 17.28
N GLY A 161 -8.29 -6.23 18.50
CA GLY A 161 -8.86 -7.12 19.52
C GLY A 161 -10.33 -6.83 19.81
N GLY A 162 -10.69 -5.54 19.91
CA GLY A 162 -12.09 -5.12 20.09
C GLY A 162 -13.00 -5.49 18.92
N ILE A 163 -12.53 -5.30 17.68
CA ILE A 163 -13.30 -5.65 16.47
C ILE A 163 -13.51 -7.16 16.37
N VAL A 164 -12.46 -7.95 16.56
CA VAL A 164 -12.52 -9.42 16.50
C VAL A 164 -13.48 -9.97 17.54
N SER A 165 -13.39 -9.47 18.77
CA SER A 165 -14.27 -9.88 19.87
C SER A 165 -15.73 -9.52 19.58
N ALA A 166 -15.98 -8.32 19.04
CA ALA A 166 -17.32 -7.87 18.71
C ALA A 166 -17.97 -8.71 17.60
N LEU A 167 -17.22 -9.05 16.54
CA LEU A 167 -17.70 -9.90 15.44
C LEU A 167 -17.97 -11.34 15.89
N SER A 168 -17.12 -11.87 16.75
CA SER A 168 -17.26 -13.23 17.28
C SER A 168 -18.40 -13.34 18.31
N GLY A 169 -18.77 -12.23 18.93
CA GLY A 169 -19.82 -12.16 19.93
C GLY A 169 -21.24 -12.19 19.35
N VAL A 170 -22.22 -12.34 20.24
CA VAL A 170 -23.65 -12.39 19.90
C VAL A 170 -24.11 -11.14 19.14
N GLY A 171 -23.54 -9.98 19.46
CA GLY A 171 -23.83 -8.71 18.79
C GLY A 171 -23.23 -8.56 17.38
N GLY A 172 -22.22 -9.37 17.03
CA GLY A 172 -21.58 -9.37 15.71
C GLY A 172 -22.02 -10.50 14.80
N GLY A 173 -23.13 -11.18 15.12
CA GLY A 173 -23.66 -12.31 14.36
C GLY A 173 -22.95 -13.64 14.64
N GLY A 174 -22.05 -13.71 15.62
CA GLY A 174 -21.32 -14.93 15.94
C GLY A 174 -20.47 -15.39 14.75
N ALA A 175 -19.74 -14.48 14.11
CA ALA A 175 -18.85 -14.85 13.02
C ALA A 175 -17.67 -15.68 13.55
N ASN A 176 -17.33 -16.79 12.89
CA ASN A 176 -16.08 -17.48 13.15
C ASN A 176 -15.03 -16.93 12.18
N VAL A 177 -14.23 -15.99 12.68
CA VAL A 177 -13.33 -15.19 11.86
C VAL A 177 -11.99 -15.93 11.70
N LYS A 178 -11.56 -16.14 10.46
CA LYS A 178 -10.22 -16.63 10.10
C LYS A 178 -9.22 -15.49 10.01
N ALA A 179 -9.60 -14.39 9.33
CA ALA A 179 -8.76 -13.21 9.20
C ALA A 179 -9.58 -11.95 8.93
N ILE A 180 -9.04 -10.79 9.28
CA ILE A 180 -9.59 -9.48 8.91
C ILE A 180 -8.49 -8.64 8.25
N THR A 181 -8.79 -8.05 7.11
CA THR A 181 -7.88 -7.17 6.37
C THR A 181 -8.46 -5.79 6.22
N TRP A 182 -7.74 -4.78 6.69
CA TRP A 182 -8.05 -3.37 6.46
C TRP A 182 -7.08 -2.82 5.42
N ALA A 183 -7.59 -2.44 4.26
CA ALA A 183 -6.81 -1.92 3.14
C ALA A 183 -7.48 -0.65 2.60
N GLY A 184 -6.94 0.52 2.95
CA GLY A 184 -7.50 1.81 2.55
C GLY A 184 -8.93 2.04 3.07
N PRO A 185 -9.96 2.09 2.20
CA PRO A 185 -11.36 2.21 2.61
C PRO A 185 -12.02 0.86 2.95
N TRP A 186 -11.40 -0.25 2.57
CA TRP A 186 -12.02 -1.58 2.58
C TRP A 186 -11.72 -2.38 3.85
N CYS A 187 -12.71 -3.16 4.29
CA CYS A 187 -12.58 -4.17 5.33
C CYS A 187 -13.00 -5.52 4.75
N PHE A 188 -12.07 -6.48 4.68
CA PHE A 188 -12.34 -7.84 4.22
C PHE A 188 -12.33 -8.79 5.40
N VAL A 189 -13.38 -9.58 5.58
CA VAL A 189 -13.48 -10.59 6.64
C VAL A 189 -13.51 -11.97 6.01
N GLU A 190 -12.50 -12.79 6.32
CA GLU A 190 -12.47 -14.20 5.98
C GLU A 190 -13.07 -15.01 7.12
N LEU A 191 -14.04 -15.85 6.78
CA LEU A 191 -14.72 -16.74 7.69
C LEU A 191 -14.09 -18.14 7.63
N VAL A 192 -14.05 -18.83 8.78
CA VAL A 192 -13.62 -20.22 8.86
C VAL A 192 -14.61 -21.09 8.08
N THR A 193 -14.10 -22.00 7.26
CA THR A 193 -14.90 -23.05 6.61
C THR A 193 -14.75 -24.38 7.33
N GLY A 194 -15.75 -25.26 7.18
CA GLY A 194 -15.70 -26.61 7.77
C GLY A 194 -15.99 -26.68 9.27
N ASP A 195 -16.37 -25.57 9.90
CA ASP A 195 -16.75 -25.49 11.33
C ASP A 195 -18.24 -25.77 11.59
N GLY A 196 -18.99 -26.11 10.54
CA GLY A 196 -20.43 -26.37 10.60
C GLY A 196 -21.32 -25.12 10.66
N ARG A 197 -20.77 -23.90 10.61
CA ARG A 197 -21.57 -22.66 10.59
C ARG A 197 -22.08 -22.37 9.19
N VAL A 198 -23.32 -21.87 9.14
CA VAL A 198 -23.96 -21.43 7.90
C VAL A 198 -24.50 -20.03 8.12
N TYR A 199 -24.04 -19.09 7.31
CA TYR A 199 -24.47 -17.69 7.35
C TYR A 199 -25.55 -17.44 6.31
N GLY A 200 -26.65 -16.85 6.75
CA GLY A 200 -27.77 -16.44 5.88
C GLY A 200 -27.50 -15.12 5.17
N LYS A 201 -28.36 -14.78 4.21
CA LYS A 201 -28.36 -13.46 3.59
C LYS A 201 -28.61 -12.38 4.64
N GLY A 202 -27.75 -11.36 4.67
CA GLY A 202 -27.85 -10.23 5.62
C GLY A 202 -27.70 -10.63 7.09
N SER A 203 -27.05 -11.74 7.39
CA SER A 203 -26.87 -12.23 8.76
C SER A 203 -25.68 -11.61 9.48
N LEU A 204 -24.78 -10.94 8.76
CA LEU A 204 -23.56 -10.36 9.29
C LEU A 204 -23.50 -8.84 9.04
N PRO A 205 -22.83 -8.05 9.92
CA PRO A 205 -22.75 -6.62 9.76
C PRO A 205 -22.11 -6.21 8.43
N GLY A 206 -22.77 -5.33 7.67
CA GLY A 206 -22.22 -4.72 6.46
C GLY A 206 -21.26 -3.56 6.72
N VAL A 207 -21.21 -3.06 7.95
CA VAL A 207 -20.31 -2.00 8.39
C VAL A 207 -19.62 -2.40 9.69
N ILE A 208 -18.28 -2.25 9.73
CA ILE A 208 -17.47 -2.47 10.93
C ILE A 208 -16.55 -1.28 11.13
N ALA A 209 -16.63 -0.65 12.30
CA ALA A 209 -15.87 0.54 12.66
C ALA A 209 -15.97 1.66 11.60
N GLY A 210 -17.14 1.82 10.98
CA GLY A 210 -17.38 2.75 9.88
C GLY A 210 -16.76 2.37 8.52
N ARG A 211 -16.32 1.12 8.32
CA ARG A 211 -15.84 0.59 7.03
C ARG A 211 -16.87 -0.35 6.43
N THR A 212 -17.13 -0.23 5.12
CA THR A 212 -17.89 -1.23 4.37
C THR A 212 -17.15 -2.57 4.40
N VAL A 213 -17.89 -3.64 4.63
CA VAL A 213 -17.35 -4.98 4.84
C VAL A 213 -17.70 -5.87 3.66
N ALA A 214 -16.71 -6.62 3.19
CA ALA A 214 -16.92 -7.71 2.26
C ALA A 214 -16.47 -9.02 2.92
N TYR A 215 -17.35 -10.03 2.88
CA TYR A 215 -17.09 -11.33 3.47
C TYR A 215 -16.60 -12.33 2.43
N HIS A 216 -15.66 -13.16 2.84
CA HIS A 216 -15.18 -14.30 2.09
C HIS A 216 -15.36 -15.57 2.91
N HIS A 217 -16.03 -16.56 2.34
CA HIS A 217 -16.35 -17.83 2.98
C HIS A 217 -16.08 -18.96 1.98
N SER A 218 -14.82 -19.38 1.90
CA SER A 218 -14.34 -20.45 1.01
C SER A 218 -13.13 -21.14 1.60
N GLU A 219 -12.91 -22.39 1.20
CA GLU A 219 -11.65 -23.09 1.48
C GLU A 219 -10.46 -22.40 0.77
N LYS A 220 -10.70 -21.83 -0.42
CA LYS A 220 -9.72 -21.00 -1.12
C LYS A 220 -9.50 -19.72 -0.31
N GLU A 221 -8.26 -19.36 0.02
CA GLU A 221 -8.00 -18.13 0.78
C GLU A 221 -8.26 -16.89 -0.09
N LEU A 222 -8.65 -15.77 0.54
CA LEU A 222 -8.97 -14.53 -0.20
C LEU A 222 -7.79 -14.02 -1.03
N PHE A 223 -6.58 -14.16 -0.47
CA PHE A 223 -5.34 -13.76 -1.11
C PHE A 223 -4.53 -14.95 -1.61
N GLU A 224 -5.15 -16.11 -1.81
CA GLU A 224 -4.47 -17.33 -2.26
C GLU A 224 -3.78 -17.13 -3.61
N ASP A 225 -4.37 -16.37 -4.53
CA ASP A 225 -3.74 -16.13 -5.84
C ASP A 225 -2.54 -15.17 -5.74
N VAL A 226 -2.52 -14.32 -4.70
CA VAL A 226 -1.40 -13.43 -4.36
C VAL A 226 -0.27 -14.23 -3.68
N ARG A 227 -0.64 -15.22 -2.86
CA ARG A 227 0.27 -16.05 -2.07
C ARG A 227 0.74 -17.26 -2.87
N ASP A 228 2.02 -17.59 -2.83
CA ASP A 228 2.47 -18.85 -3.45
C ASP A 228 2.26 -20.01 -2.46
N LYS A 229 1.52 -21.07 -2.84
CA LYS A 229 1.34 -22.25 -1.97
C LYS A 229 2.66 -22.98 -1.68
N ALA A 230 3.66 -22.87 -2.54
CA ALA A 230 5.01 -23.37 -2.26
C ALA A 230 5.68 -22.60 -1.11
N SER A 231 5.35 -21.30 -0.95
CA SER A 231 5.88 -20.41 0.08
C SER A 231 5.53 -20.85 1.52
N LEU A 232 4.33 -21.40 1.72
CA LEU A 232 3.87 -21.88 3.03
C LEU A 232 4.58 -23.16 3.50
N ARG A 233 5.14 -23.97 2.59
CA ARG A 233 5.85 -25.22 2.93
C ARG A 233 7.30 -24.94 3.36
N ASP A 234 8.00 -24.04 2.67
CA ASP A 234 9.40 -23.70 3.01
C ASP A 234 9.55 -23.01 4.39
N LEU A 235 8.50 -22.33 4.87
CA LEU A 235 8.45 -21.73 6.20
C LEU A 235 8.29 -22.76 7.33
N LYS A 236 7.68 -23.92 7.05
CA LYS A 236 7.62 -25.04 8.00
C LYS A 236 8.99 -25.71 8.15
N ASP A 237 9.74 -25.81 7.06
CA ASP A 237 11.04 -26.50 7.04
C ASP A 237 12.19 -25.60 7.55
N SER A 238 12.16 -24.29 7.25
CA SER A 238 13.18 -23.33 7.73
C SER A 238 13.10 -23.01 9.23
N ASN A 239 11.97 -23.28 9.89
CA ASN A 239 11.83 -23.16 11.34
C ASN A 239 12.47 -24.33 12.12
N GLN A 240 12.93 -25.39 11.44
CA GLN A 240 13.66 -26.49 12.09
C GLN A 240 15.18 -26.27 12.16
N THR A 241 15.74 -25.28 11.45
CA THR A 241 17.20 -25.17 11.25
C THR A 241 17.83 -23.86 11.72
N ARG A 242 17.16 -23.08 12.60
CA ARG A 242 17.72 -21.82 13.12
C ARG A 242 18.64 -22.03 14.34
N GLU A 243 19.86 -22.49 14.09
CA GLU A 243 21.02 -22.19 14.93
C GLU A 243 21.93 -21.18 14.21
N ASN A 244 22.08 -20.01 14.82
CA ASN A 244 23.20 -19.05 14.70
C ASN A 244 23.81 -18.80 13.31
N GLN A 245 23.13 -18.04 12.46
CA GLN A 245 23.81 -17.24 11.44
C GLN A 245 23.26 -15.81 11.45
N GLY A 246 24.14 -14.84 11.71
CA GLY A 246 23.81 -13.41 11.69
C GLY A 246 23.30 -12.98 10.32
N LEU A 247 22.28 -12.11 10.30
CA LEU A 247 21.73 -11.51 9.08
C LEU A 247 22.74 -10.50 8.52
N HIS A 248 23.64 -10.94 7.63
CA HIS A 248 24.45 -10.03 6.82
C HIS A 248 23.56 -9.38 5.73
N LEU A 249 23.07 -8.17 6.00
CA LEU A 249 22.31 -7.32 5.08
C LEU A 249 23.21 -6.48 4.15
N GLY A 250 24.47 -6.86 4.00
CA GLY A 250 25.50 -6.10 3.29
C GLY A 250 25.51 -6.38 1.79
N GLY A 251 24.88 -5.50 1.02
CA GLY A 251 25.11 -5.37 -0.42
C GLY A 251 23.83 -5.31 -1.24
N VAL A 252 23.76 -4.32 -2.15
CA VAL A 252 22.74 -4.13 -3.21
C VAL A 252 21.47 -3.32 -2.83
N LEU A 253 21.57 -2.21 -2.09
CA LEU A 253 20.41 -1.33 -1.87
C LEU A 253 20.73 0.16 -2.04
N GLY A 254 19.95 0.85 -2.88
CA GLY A 254 20.06 2.29 -3.16
C GLY A 254 19.64 3.21 -1.99
N ASN A 255 19.12 2.66 -0.90
CA ASN A 255 18.93 3.35 0.38
C ASN A 255 19.75 2.60 1.44
N SER A 256 20.57 3.31 2.22
CA SER A 256 21.28 2.69 3.35
C SER A 256 20.29 2.22 4.40
N ILE A 257 20.37 0.95 4.79
CA ILE A 257 19.54 0.41 5.87
C ILE A 257 20.03 0.99 7.19
N THR A 258 19.12 1.52 8.01
CA THR A 258 19.46 2.25 9.25
C THR A 258 18.87 1.64 10.52
N ARG A 259 17.71 0.97 10.45
CA ARG A 259 17.10 0.27 11.59
C ARG A 259 16.10 -0.80 11.16
N LEU A 260 15.77 -1.73 12.06
CA LEU A 260 14.56 -2.53 11.96
C LEU A 260 13.36 -1.71 12.46
N VAL A 261 12.21 -1.79 11.78
CA VAL A 261 11.01 -1.04 12.13
C VAL A 261 9.96 -1.99 12.69
N ARG A 262 9.36 -1.63 13.82
CA ARG A 262 8.27 -2.41 14.40
C ARG A 262 7.01 -2.29 13.54
N SER A 263 6.18 -3.32 13.55
CA SER A 263 4.94 -3.34 12.79
C SER A 263 4.08 -2.13 13.13
N ASN A 264 3.95 -1.74 14.40
CA ASN A 264 3.14 -0.60 14.86
C ASN A 264 3.75 0.78 14.53
N GLU A 265 5.00 0.83 14.11
CA GLU A 265 5.70 2.07 13.68
C GLU A 265 5.55 2.33 12.18
N VAL A 266 5.20 1.32 11.38
CA VAL A 266 4.92 1.50 9.96
C VAL A 266 3.62 2.30 9.78
N VAL A 267 3.70 3.45 9.12
CA VAL A 267 2.55 4.34 8.93
C VAL A 267 1.78 3.97 7.66
N ASP A 268 0.45 4.08 7.68
CA ASP A 268 -0.33 3.91 6.45
C ASP A 268 -0.02 5.00 5.42
N GLY A 269 0.07 4.59 4.17
CA GLY A 269 0.57 5.38 3.06
C GLY A 269 2.09 5.40 2.94
N ALA A 270 2.86 4.84 3.90
CA ALA A 270 4.33 4.80 3.91
C ALA A 270 4.89 4.14 2.64
N TRP A 271 5.88 4.77 2.01
CA TRP A 271 6.60 4.18 0.87
C TRP A 271 7.84 3.42 1.30
N CYS A 272 8.03 2.24 0.71
CA CYS A 272 9.26 1.47 0.78
C CYS A 272 9.60 0.90 -0.60
N SER A 273 10.81 0.37 -0.73
CA SER A 273 11.22 -0.37 -1.91
C SER A 273 11.96 -1.65 -1.55
N ALA A 274 11.91 -2.60 -2.47
CA ALA A 274 12.76 -3.79 -2.43
C ALA A 274 13.53 -3.85 -3.74
N ASN A 275 14.82 -4.18 -3.66
CA ASN A 275 15.70 -4.26 -4.82
C ASN A 275 16.32 -5.65 -4.90
N SER A 276 16.18 -6.29 -6.05
CA SER A 276 16.84 -7.57 -6.36
C SER A 276 17.58 -7.46 -7.67
N LEU A 277 18.69 -8.18 -7.80
CA LEU A 277 19.48 -8.22 -9.04
C LEU A 277 18.67 -8.74 -10.24
N SER A 278 17.72 -9.65 -10.01
CA SER A 278 16.92 -10.26 -11.08
C SER A 278 15.68 -9.46 -11.47
N THR A 279 15.10 -8.72 -10.52
CA THR A 279 13.78 -8.08 -10.67
C THR A 279 13.88 -6.56 -10.75
N GLY A 280 15.05 -6.01 -10.41
CA GLY A 280 15.25 -4.57 -10.25
C GLY A 280 14.58 -4.04 -8.99
N LYS A 281 14.40 -2.71 -8.95
CA LYS A 281 13.79 -1.99 -7.84
C LYS A 281 12.26 -1.94 -8.01
N VAL A 282 11.53 -2.50 -7.06
CA VAL A 282 10.07 -2.43 -6.97
C VAL A 282 9.68 -1.54 -5.80
N PHE A 283 8.63 -0.73 -6.00
CA PHE A 283 8.14 0.20 -4.98
C PHE A 283 6.82 -0.28 -4.40
N PHE A 284 6.62 0.03 -3.13
CA PHE A 284 5.47 -0.41 -2.36
C PHE A 284 4.94 0.74 -1.53
N GLN A 285 3.62 0.83 -1.41
CA GLN A 285 2.96 1.74 -0.48
C GLN A 285 2.16 0.92 0.55
N CYS A 286 2.41 1.14 1.85
CA CYS A 286 1.61 0.50 2.90
C CYS A 286 0.16 0.99 2.80
N ILE A 287 -0.80 0.09 2.66
CA ILE A 287 -2.23 0.45 2.56
C ILE A 287 -3.05 -0.05 3.75
N GLY A 288 -2.44 -0.83 4.64
CA GLY A 288 -3.02 -1.20 5.92
C GLY A 288 -2.45 -2.47 6.51
N ILE A 289 -3.30 -3.22 7.20
CA ILE A 289 -2.91 -4.40 7.98
C ILE A 289 -3.87 -5.56 7.78
N ARG A 290 -3.39 -6.76 8.06
CA ARG A 290 -4.17 -8.00 8.11
C ARG A 290 -3.94 -8.68 9.45
N ALA A 291 -5.02 -8.97 10.17
CA ALA A 291 -5.00 -9.78 11.39
C ALA A 291 -5.43 -11.21 11.04
N VAL A 292 -4.57 -12.19 11.28
CA VAL A 292 -4.82 -13.61 11.03
C VAL A 292 -5.00 -14.33 12.36
N MET A 293 -6.15 -14.97 12.58
CA MET A 293 -6.40 -15.72 13.82
C MET A 293 -5.52 -16.96 13.87
N ARG A 294 -4.90 -17.22 15.03
CA ARG A 294 -4.12 -18.45 15.25
C ARG A 294 -5.06 -19.60 15.57
N ASP A 295 -4.80 -20.75 14.96
CA ASP A 295 -5.43 -22.00 15.36
C ASP A 295 -4.98 -22.38 16.78
N SER A 296 -5.94 -22.64 17.65
CA SER A 296 -5.73 -22.98 19.06
C SER A 296 -4.96 -24.30 19.25
N ASP A 297 -4.89 -25.15 18.22
CA ASP A 297 -4.19 -26.44 18.23
C ASP A 297 -2.68 -26.36 17.97
N SER A 298 -2.14 -25.18 17.63
CA SER A 298 -0.70 -25.00 17.38
C SER A 298 0.10 -24.83 18.69
N SER A 299 0.36 -25.96 19.35
CA SER A 299 1.16 -26.11 20.58
C SER A 299 2.64 -25.62 20.51
N ARG A 300 3.05 -24.82 19.52
CA ARG A 300 4.46 -24.51 19.23
C ARG A 300 4.91 -23.04 19.32
N SER A 301 4.04 -22.06 19.56
CA SER A 301 4.51 -20.66 19.76
C SER A 301 4.11 -20.10 21.12
N ARG A 302 4.80 -20.57 22.16
CA ARG A 302 4.69 -20.04 23.54
C ARG A 302 5.39 -18.68 23.74
N ARG A 303 5.56 -17.89 22.67
CA ARG A 303 6.17 -16.56 22.73
C ARG A 303 5.16 -15.55 22.18
N ARG A 304 4.60 -14.79 23.12
CA ARG A 304 3.55 -13.76 22.98
C ARG A 304 2.17 -14.28 22.60
N SER A 305 1.42 -14.60 23.66
CA SER A 305 0.03 -14.19 23.74
C SER A 305 -0.03 -12.66 23.68
N LEU A 306 -0.27 -12.10 22.51
CA LEU A 306 -1.08 -10.89 22.46
C LEU A 306 -2.47 -11.31 22.97
N GLU A 307 -3.11 -10.48 23.79
CA GLU A 307 -4.39 -10.77 24.46
C GLU A 307 -5.55 -11.17 23.50
N GLY A 308 -5.31 -11.29 22.19
CA GLY A 308 -6.32 -11.61 21.17
C GLY A 308 -6.02 -12.77 20.22
N GLY A 309 -4.99 -13.61 20.40
CA GLY A 309 -4.86 -14.85 19.62
C GLY A 309 -4.68 -14.70 18.10
N TYR A 310 -4.14 -13.58 17.61
CA TYR A 310 -3.90 -13.30 16.19
C TYR A 310 -2.46 -12.85 15.89
N GLU A 311 -2.08 -12.91 14.61
CA GLU A 311 -0.83 -12.36 14.06
C GLU A 311 -1.13 -11.19 13.12
N ILE A 312 -0.32 -10.12 13.18
CA ILE A 312 -0.47 -8.93 12.34
C ILE A 312 0.51 -9.01 11.16
N GLU A 313 -0.01 -8.77 9.96
CA GLU A 313 0.77 -8.60 8.74
C GLU A 313 0.52 -7.21 8.14
N ARG A 314 1.50 -6.68 7.40
CA ARG A 314 1.35 -5.44 6.64
C ARG A 314 0.92 -5.72 5.20
N VAL A 315 0.02 -4.90 4.70
CA VAL A 315 -0.53 -4.98 3.34
C VAL A 315 -0.01 -3.80 2.54
N PHE A 316 0.55 -4.09 1.36
CA PHE A 316 1.13 -3.08 0.48
C PHE A 316 0.48 -3.12 -0.88
N SER A 317 0.33 -1.96 -1.50
CA SER A 317 0.15 -1.84 -2.94
C SER A 317 1.48 -1.83 -3.67
N VAL A 318 1.51 -2.44 -4.84
CA VAL A 318 2.72 -2.63 -5.66
C VAL A 318 2.75 -1.62 -6.81
N PHE A 319 3.94 -1.04 -7.04
CA PHE A 319 4.20 -0.05 -8.07
C PHE A 319 5.45 -0.40 -8.88
N ASN A 320 5.36 -0.16 -10.18
CA ASN A 320 6.40 -0.43 -11.17
C ASN A 320 6.88 -1.90 -11.27
N PRO A 321 6.00 -2.92 -11.21
CA PRO A 321 6.43 -4.29 -11.47
C PRO A 321 6.76 -4.47 -12.96
N SER A 322 7.92 -5.08 -13.27
CA SER A 322 8.26 -5.53 -14.63
C SER A 322 7.15 -6.44 -15.17
N ARG A 323 6.68 -6.29 -16.42
CA ARG A 323 5.61 -7.07 -17.10
C ARG A 323 5.35 -8.49 -16.54
N GLY A 324 4.09 -8.83 -16.21
CA GLY A 324 3.66 -10.18 -15.76
C GLY A 324 2.49 -10.18 -14.74
N HIS A 325 2.24 -11.32 -14.06
CA HIS A 325 1.26 -11.44 -12.94
C HIS A 325 1.88 -11.80 -11.57
N LYS A 326 3.07 -12.42 -11.58
CA LYS A 326 4.01 -12.71 -10.46
C LYS A 326 5.09 -11.68 -10.17
N ILE A 327 5.24 -11.11 -8.95
CA ILE A 327 6.55 -10.56 -8.55
C ILE A 327 7.46 -11.75 -8.23
N GLN A 328 8.41 -12.05 -9.10
CA GLN A 328 9.35 -13.14 -8.89
C GLN A 328 10.63 -12.64 -8.21
N ASN A 329 11.32 -13.54 -7.50
CA ASN A 329 12.69 -13.34 -6.98
C ASN A 329 12.89 -12.13 -6.03
N LEU A 330 11.83 -11.69 -5.34
CA LEU A 330 11.92 -10.73 -4.22
C LEU A 330 11.76 -11.39 -2.84
N ARG A 331 11.47 -12.69 -2.77
CA ARG A 331 11.26 -13.37 -1.50
C ARG A 331 12.49 -13.27 -0.60
N GLY A 332 12.28 -12.81 0.64
CA GLY A 332 13.35 -12.58 1.60
C GLY A 332 14.12 -11.27 1.38
N VAL A 333 13.83 -10.49 0.35
CA VAL A 333 14.45 -9.18 0.14
C VAL A 333 13.88 -8.17 1.14
N PRO A 334 14.72 -7.38 1.83
CA PRO A 334 14.24 -6.37 2.75
C PRO A 334 13.44 -5.29 2.03
N MET A 335 12.30 -4.93 2.60
CA MET A 335 11.48 -3.79 2.18
C MET A 335 11.89 -2.56 2.99
N VAL A 336 12.58 -1.63 2.35
CA VAL A 336 13.28 -0.52 3.00
C VAL A 336 12.55 0.80 2.76
N GLU A 337 12.27 1.53 3.83
CA GLU A 337 11.64 2.85 3.83
C GLU A 337 12.36 3.82 2.87
N GLU A 338 11.59 4.47 2.00
CA GLU A 338 12.13 5.49 1.09
C GLU A 338 12.47 6.79 1.84
N SER A 339 13.62 7.38 1.51
CA SER A 339 14.14 8.60 2.14
C SER A 339 13.45 9.88 1.65
N SER A 340 13.38 10.91 2.50
CA SER A 340 12.81 12.23 2.19
C SER A 340 13.87 13.35 2.20
N LEU A 341 13.60 14.47 1.51
CA LEU A 341 14.45 15.68 1.47
C LEU A 341 14.71 16.34 2.84
N LEU A 342 13.96 15.99 3.88
CA LEU A 342 14.14 16.54 5.21
C LEU A 342 15.16 15.70 5.99
N GLU A 343 16.27 16.29 6.43
CA GLU A 343 17.38 15.60 7.14
C GLU A 343 16.94 14.79 8.37
N ARG A 344 15.81 15.14 9.00
CA ARG A 344 15.21 14.40 10.12
C ARG A 344 14.55 13.07 9.71
N TYR A 345 14.40 12.80 8.40
CA TYR A 345 13.74 11.63 7.82
C TYR A 345 14.63 10.98 6.75
N LYS A 346 15.78 10.44 7.18
CA LYS A 346 16.76 9.77 6.30
C LYS A 346 16.27 8.46 5.67
N GLY A 347 15.07 7.97 6.01
CA GLY A 347 14.56 6.67 5.58
C GLY A 347 15.43 5.52 6.09
N GLY A 348 15.42 4.40 5.36
CA GLY A 348 16.32 3.27 5.65
C GLY A 348 15.80 2.28 6.70
N GLY A 349 14.61 2.51 7.27
CA GLY A 349 13.96 1.53 8.13
C GLY A 349 13.51 0.30 7.36
N VAL A 350 13.83 -0.91 7.83
CA VAL A 350 13.30 -2.16 7.26
C VAL A 350 11.90 -2.40 7.82
N PHE A 351 10.88 -2.35 6.97
CA PHE A 351 9.50 -2.65 7.35
C PHE A 351 9.27 -4.15 7.54
N GLY A 352 10.05 -4.97 6.84
CA GLY A 352 9.95 -6.42 6.83
C GLY A 352 10.71 -7.02 5.67
N PHE A 353 10.57 -8.32 5.49
CA PHE A 353 11.07 -9.03 4.32
C PHE A 353 9.90 -9.37 3.41
N PHE A 354 10.04 -9.10 2.12
CA PHE A 354 9.01 -9.44 1.13
C PHE A 354 8.75 -10.95 1.19
N ARG A 355 7.48 -11.32 1.37
CA ARG A 355 7.08 -12.72 1.49
C ARG A 355 6.42 -13.19 0.19
N ASP A 356 5.32 -12.54 -0.17
CA ASP A 356 4.52 -12.87 -1.34
C ASP A 356 3.89 -11.60 -1.92
N GLY A 357 3.60 -11.61 -3.22
CA GLY A 357 2.95 -10.48 -3.87
C GLY A 357 2.71 -10.71 -5.37
N ASP A 358 1.73 -9.98 -5.89
CA ASP A 358 1.43 -9.87 -7.32
C ASP A 358 1.56 -8.41 -7.79
N TYR A 359 0.93 -8.04 -8.89
CA TYR A 359 1.09 -6.72 -9.52
C TYR A 359 0.30 -5.63 -8.81
N ASP A 360 -0.60 -6.02 -7.90
CA ASP A 360 -1.45 -5.09 -7.17
C ASP A 360 -1.11 -5.07 -5.68
N MET A 361 -0.90 -6.25 -5.07
CA MET A 361 -0.77 -6.39 -3.62
C MET A 361 0.44 -7.21 -3.21
N ALA A 362 1.06 -6.84 -2.08
CA ALA A 362 2.16 -7.58 -1.47
C ALA A 362 2.03 -7.65 0.06
N PHE A 363 2.67 -8.67 0.63
CA PHE A 363 2.74 -8.94 2.06
C PHE A 363 4.20 -9.10 2.49
N CYS A 364 4.50 -8.64 3.71
CA CYS A 364 5.80 -8.83 4.34
C CYS A 364 5.67 -9.50 5.70
N THR A 365 6.74 -10.16 6.14
CA THR A 365 6.87 -10.59 7.53
C THR A 365 7.13 -9.37 8.42
N VAL A 366 6.37 -9.22 9.51
CA VAL A 366 6.66 -8.20 10.52
C VAL A 366 7.91 -8.57 11.33
N LEU A 367 8.59 -7.57 11.88
CA LEU A 367 9.88 -7.75 12.55
C LEU A 367 9.79 -7.75 14.09
N ASP A 368 8.59 -7.65 14.65
CA ASP A 368 8.39 -7.44 16.09
C ASP A 368 9.15 -8.45 16.94
N ASP A 369 8.96 -9.75 16.70
CA ASP A 369 9.64 -10.81 17.46
C ASP A 369 11.17 -10.73 17.40
N ILE A 370 11.72 -10.28 16.27
CA ILE A 370 13.18 -10.15 16.07
C ILE A 370 13.68 -8.90 16.82
N VAL A 371 12.97 -7.78 16.71
CA VAL A 371 13.28 -6.55 17.46
C VAL A 371 13.21 -6.81 18.96
N ASP A 372 12.20 -7.57 19.41
CA ASP A 372 12.02 -7.93 20.83
C ASP A 372 13.02 -8.94 21.35
N ALA A 373 13.58 -9.77 20.47
CA ALA A 373 14.74 -10.60 20.78
C ALA A 373 16.06 -9.80 20.87
N GLY A 374 16.01 -8.47 20.68
CA GLY A 374 17.16 -7.58 20.82
C GLY A 374 18.05 -7.54 19.58
N TRP A 375 17.54 -7.90 18.40
CA TRP A 375 18.30 -7.81 17.17
C TRP A 375 18.40 -6.35 16.71
N GLU A 376 19.61 -5.95 16.34
CA GLU A 376 19.92 -4.65 15.76
C GLU A 376 20.69 -4.83 14.45
N LEU A 377 20.74 -3.78 13.62
CA LEU A 377 21.58 -3.77 12.44
C LEU A 377 23.01 -3.43 12.86
N TYR A 378 23.98 -4.25 12.44
CA TYR A 378 25.40 -4.07 12.71
C TYR A 378 26.15 -3.45 11.52
#